data_AF-A0A522NN81-F1
#
_entry.id   AF-A0A522NN81-F1
#
_cell.length_a   1.000
_cell.length_b   1.000
_cell.length_c   1.000
_cell.angle_alpha   90.00
_cell.angle_beta   90.00
_cell.angle_gamma   90.00
#
_symmetry.space_group_name_H-M   'P 1'
#
loop_
_entity.id
_entity.type
_entity.pdbx_description
1 polymer ?
#
loop_
_entity_poly.entity_id
_entity_poly.type
_entity_poly.pdbx_seq_one_letter_code
_entity_poly.pdbx_strand_id
1 'polypeptide(L)'
;MNLDSWVKFVLSIVVPLLAAIGIGSRRRVLRTEIRENLELVKLLSEDEILSTHTPARGWLQGKIAIDVARLAGQRLGNPKKPIPWGSVVFAALLAVGFGIWTYSLDHDGFVWYSVFPALVALLFLISIAGQFMNRELPTSEQAGLPVGATPLRSGSAEEEVAGQVQLAASGANTEMFADTGQIGVALRFIDEMRRGDFELALKHADNNWLRCRVQSWLWNNTSSFGEDLTELGSLADSLVGVREPEEVWSSFVEVEAASFANAWANLTPDDTGAASRRRRMSRDCDLVIIVPLGKSGGYFVMSATALPDALTILMRHDGEQWLVANHLAAALPIPGFPPVWWNVNDPAIEALPEG
;
A
#
# COMPACT_ATOMS: atom_id res chain seq x y z
N MET A 1 24.74 51.85 -26.10
CA MET A 1 24.39 51.09 -24.88
C MET A 1 25.69 50.75 -24.15
N ASN A 2 25.83 51.10 -22.86
CA ASN A 2 27.09 50.91 -22.12
C ASN A 2 27.27 49.45 -21.68
N LEU A 3 28.51 48.95 -21.78
CA LEU A 3 28.92 47.59 -21.41
C LEU A 3 28.54 47.24 -19.95
N ASP A 4 28.56 48.24 -19.06
CA ASP A 4 28.16 48.12 -17.66
C ASP A 4 26.70 47.71 -17.45
N SER A 5 25.79 48.10 -18.35
CA SER A 5 24.38 47.74 -18.25
C SER A 5 24.16 46.26 -18.53
N TRP A 6 24.94 45.70 -19.47
CA TRP A 6 24.93 44.27 -19.79
C TRP A 6 25.52 43.42 -18.65
N VAL A 7 26.63 43.86 -18.05
CA VAL A 7 27.27 43.15 -16.93
C VAL A 7 26.35 43.09 -15.70
N LYS A 8 25.64 44.18 -15.39
CA LYS A 8 24.66 44.21 -14.29
C LYS A 8 23.47 43.29 -14.53
N PHE A 9 22.99 43.20 -15.77
CA PHE A 9 21.90 42.29 -16.15
C PHE A 9 22.33 40.81 -16.08
N VAL A 10 23.55 40.49 -16.52
CA VAL A 10 24.09 39.12 -16.40
C VAL A 10 24.31 38.75 -14.93
N LEU A 11 24.87 39.65 -14.11
CA LEU A 11 25.08 39.41 -12.68
C LEU A 11 23.77 39.24 -11.90
N SER A 12 22.71 39.98 -12.23
CA SER A 12 21.41 39.83 -11.55
C SER A 12 20.72 38.50 -11.83
N ILE A 13 21.09 37.80 -12.91
CA ILE A 13 20.59 36.45 -13.24
C ILE A 13 21.52 35.37 -12.64
N VAL A 14 22.84 35.57 -12.73
CA VAL A 14 23.85 34.59 -12.30
C VAL A 14 23.91 34.47 -10.76
N VAL A 15 23.78 35.57 -10.02
CA VAL A 15 23.88 35.57 -8.56
C VAL A 15 22.74 34.76 -7.89
N PRO A 16 21.45 34.91 -8.27
CA PRO A 16 20.38 34.04 -7.76
C PRO A 16 20.57 32.57 -8.15
N LEU A 17 21.10 32.29 -9.34
CA LEU A 17 21.43 30.92 -9.79
C LEU A 17 22.53 30.29 -8.93
N LEU A 18 23.59 31.04 -8.62
CA LEU A 18 24.66 30.60 -7.72
C LEU A 18 24.19 30.47 -6.27
N ALA A 19 23.30 31.35 -5.80
CA ALA A 19 22.67 31.24 -4.48
C ALA A 19 21.74 30.03 -4.38
N ALA A 20 21.02 29.70 -5.46
CA ALA A 20 20.18 28.50 -5.56
C ALA A 20 21.01 27.20 -5.52
N ILE A 21 22.28 27.25 -5.96
CA ILE A 21 23.22 26.12 -5.87
C ILE A 21 23.70 25.91 -4.41
N GLY A 22 23.73 26.94 -3.57
CA GLY A 22 23.49 26.85 -2.11
C GLY A 22 24.11 25.67 -1.35
N ILE A 23 25.41 25.40 -1.50
CA ILE A 23 26.10 24.25 -0.88
C ILE A 23 26.43 24.46 0.61
N GLY A 24 26.44 25.69 1.13
CA GLY A 24 26.90 26.00 2.49
C GLY A 24 25.82 26.14 3.58
N SER A 25 24.67 26.77 3.30
CA SER A 25 23.71 27.11 4.36
C SER A 25 22.71 25.99 4.68
N ARG A 26 22.34 25.17 3.69
CA ARG A 26 21.30 24.15 3.83
C ARG A 26 21.64 23.07 4.86
N ARG A 27 22.90 22.62 4.91
CA ARG A 27 23.34 21.60 5.87
C ARG A 27 23.27 22.09 7.32
N ARG A 28 23.54 23.36 7.57
CA ARG A 28 23.48 23.95 8.91
C ARG A 28 22.03 24.06 9.38
N VAL A 29 21.14 24.53 8.51
CA VAL A 29 19.69 24.60 8.79
C VAL A 29 19.12 23.21 9.08
N LEU A 30 19.42 22.21 8.24
CA LEU A 30 18.98 20.83 8.46
C LEU A 30 19.45 20.25 9.80
N ARG A 31 20.69 20.51 10.23
CA ARG A 31 21.18 20.06 11.54
C ARG A 31 20.40 20.68 12.70
N THR A 32 20.05 21.96 12.58
CA THR A 32 19.24 22.65 13.59
C THR A 32 17.84 22.06 13.64
N GLU A 33 17.18 21.89 12.49
CA GLU A 33 15.83 21.29 12.41
C GLU A 33 15.79 19.86 12.96
N ILE A 34 16.80 19.02 12.64
CA ILE A 34 16.90 17.66 13.19
C ILE A 34 16.99 17.70 14.72
N ARG A 35 17.80 18.61 15.28
CA ARG A 35 17.97 18.74 16.73
C ARG A 35 16.67 19.18 17.41
N GLU A 36 15.99 20.18 16.85
CA GLU A 36 14.69 20.68 17.34
C GLU A 36 13.62 19.58 17.26
N ASN A 37 13.55 18.82 16.17
CA ASN A 37 12.60 17.72 16.03
C ASN A 37 12.90 16.57 17.01
N LEU A 38 14.17 16.25 17.26
CA LEU A 38 14.56 15.24 18.26
C LEU A 38 14.17 15.66 19.68
N GLU A 39 14.34 16.93 20.02
CA GLU A 39 13.90 17.50 21.29
C GLU A 39 12.38 17.43 21.42
N LEU A 40 11.64 17.75 20.35
CA LEU A 40 10.18 17.62 20.32
C LEU A 40 9.71 16.17 20.48
N VAL A 41 10.38 15.20 19.84
CA VAL A 41 10.08 13.77 20.03
C VAL A 41 10.33 13.32 21.47
N LYS A 42 11.38 13.85 22.12
CA LYS A 42 11.65 13.57 23.53
C LYS A 42 10.52 14.11 24.43
N LEU A 43 10.09 15.35 24.23
CA LEU A 43 8.98 15.94 24.97
C LEU A 43 7.67 15.15 24.77
N LEU A 44 7.38 14.72 23.53
CA LEU A 44 6.22 13.87 23.24
C LEU A 44 6.29 12.47 23.87
N SER A 45 7.49 11.98 24.19
CA SER A 45 7.68 10.69 24.85
C SER A 45 7.53 10.75 26.37
N GLU A 46 7.66 11.93 26.96
CA GLU A 46 7.49 12.15 28.40
C GLU A 46 6.00 12.27 28.78
N ASP A 47 5.12 12.56 27.81
CA ASP A 47 3.66 12.61 28.00
C ASP A 47 3.01 11.26 27.64
N GLU A 48 2.55 10.52 28.64
CA GLU A 48 1.94 9.18 28.48
C GLU A 48 0.76 9.18 27.51
N ILE A 49 -0.09 10.22 27.55
CA ILE A 49 -1.29 10.33 26.73
C ILE A 49 -0.90 10.55 25.26
N LEU A 50 0.04 11.45 25.01
CA LEU A 50 0.49 11.75 23.65
C LEU A 50 1.33 10.61 23.06
N SER A 51 2.11 9.92 23.89
CA SER A 51 3.01 8.86 23.46
C SER A 51 2.28 7.62 22.91
N THR A 52 1.11 7.29 23.48
CA THR A 52 0.37 6.06 23.17
C THR A 52 -0.66 6.26 22.05
N HIS A 53 -1.15 7.49 21.83
CA HIS A 53 -2.31 7.71 20.94
C HIS A 53 -2.07 8.66 19.76
N THR A 54 -0.92 9.31 19.66
CA THR A 54 -0.76 10.37 18.65
C THR A 54 0.08 9.92 17.44
N PRO A 55 -0.49 9.93 16.21
CA PRO A 55 0.27 9.66 14.99
C PRO A 55 1.38 10.69 14.72
N ALA A 56 1.35 11.82 15.44
CA ALA A 56 2.37 12.87 15.38
C ALA A 56 3.77 12.37 15.71
N ARG A 57 3.91 11.42 16.67
CA ARG A 57 5.22 10.86 17.04
C ARG A 57 5.84 10.06 15.90
N GLY A 58 5.07 9.15 15.30
CA GLY A 58 5.53 8.36 14.15
C GLY A 58 5.88 9.24 12.95
N TRP A 59 5.06 10.26 12.69
CA TRP A 59 5.35 11.24 11.63
C TRP A 59 6.64 12.04 11.89
N LEU A 60 6.86 12.54 13.11
CA LEU A 60 8.07 13.26 13.49
C LEU A 60 9.32 12.39 13.39
N GLN A 61 9.24 11.14 13.87
CA GLN A 61 10.34 10.17 13.72
C GLN A 61 10.66 9.89 12.25
N GLY A 62 9.63 9.79 11.40
CA GLY A 62 9.81 9.68 9.96
C GLY A 62 10.49 10.88 9.33
N LYS A 63 10.06 12.08 9.69
CA LYS A 63 10.70 13.33 9.23
C LYS A 63 12.17 13.39 9.65
N ILE A 64 12.48 13.09 10.91
CA ILE A 64 13.85 13.06 11.43
C ILE A 64 14.70 12.06 10.64
N ALA A 65 14.19 10.86 10.39
CA ALA A 65 14.91 9.85 9.63
C ALA A 65 15.25 10.33 8.20
N ILE A 66 14.27 10.96 7.51
CA ILE A 66 14.47 11.57 6.19
C ILE A 66 15.53 12.68 6.26
N ASP A 67 15.44 13.59 7.22
CA ASP A 67 16.39 14.70 7.31
C ASP A 67 17.81 14.24 7.68
N VAL A 68 17.95 13.21 8.52
CA VAL A 68 19.22 12.57 8.84
C VAL A 68 19.81 11.88 7.61
N ALA A 69 19.02 11.13 6.85
CA ALA A 69 19.48 10.51 5.60
C ALA A 69 19.93 11.57 4.58
N ARG A 70 19.23 12.71 4.48
CA ARG A 70 19.64 13.88 3.67
C ARG A 70 20.98 14.43 4.11
N LEU A 71 21.18 14.52 5.43
CA LEU A 71 22.42 15.03 6.03
C LEU A 71 23.60 14.08 5.78
N ALA A 72 23.34 12.76 5.83
CA ALA A 72 24.31 11.70 5.54
C ALA A 72 24.68 11.62 4.05
N GLY A 73 24.00 12.39 3.19
CA GLY A 73 24.24 12.40 1.75
C GLY A 73 23.58 11.23 1.02
N GLN A 74 22.65 10.52 1.65
CA GLN A 74 21.75 9.61 0.94
C GLN A 74 20.84 10.44 0.02
N ARG A 75 20.63 9.94 -1.20
CA ARG A 75 19.97 10.69 -2.28
C ARG A 75 18.46 10.54 -2.19
N LEU A 76 17.84 11.34 -1.31
CA LEU A 76 16.41 11.24 -0.99
C LEU A 76 15.44 11.50 -2.15
N GLY A 77 14.77 10.45 -2.62
CA GLY A 77 13.71 10.42 -3.62
C GLY A 77 14.14 9.89 -4.99
N ASN A 78 13.16 9.71 -5.89
CA ASN A 78 13.43 9.28 -7.26
C ASN A 78 14.57 10.11 -7.88
N PRO A 79 15.55 9.46 -8.54
CA PRO A 79 16.58 10.18 -9.25
C PRO A 79 15.92 11.20 -10.18
N LYS A 80 16.45 12.43 -10.18
CA LYS A 80 15.99 13.42 -11.15
C LYS A 80 16.24 12.85 -12.53
N LYS A 81 15.26 12.99 -13.43
CA LYS A 81 15.43 12.62 -14.83
C LYS A 81 16.71 13.30 -15.33
N PRO A 82 17.65 12.57 -15.97
CA PRO A 82 18.83 13.20 -16.53
C PRO A 82 18.37 14.35 -17.43
N ILE A 83 18.81 15.55 -17.09
CA ILE A 83 18.37 16.76 -17.79
C ILE A 83 18.83 16.61 -19.24
N PRO A 84 17.93 16.67 -20.22
CA PRO A 84 18.31 16.63 -21.62
C PRO A 84 18.98 17.96 -21.98
N TRP A 85 20.27 18.09 -21.64
CA TRP A 85 21.03 19.34 -21.78
C TRP A 85 20.97 19.92 -23.20
N GLY A 86 20.89 19.06 -24.23
CA GLY A 86 20.67 19.52 -25.60
C GLY A 86 19.38 20.33 -25.77
N SER A 87 18.27 19.89 -25.17
CA SER A 87 16.99 20.60 -25.21
C SER A 87 17.03 21.89 -24.39
N VAL A 88 17.65 21.86 -23.19
CA VAL A 88 17.81 23.05 -22.34
C VAL A 88 18.64 24.12 -23.04
N VAL A 89 19.78 23.75 -23.61
CA VAL A 89 20.68 24.68 -24.32
C VAL A 89 19.97 25.25 -25.54
N PHE A 90 19.28 24.42 -26.32
CA PHE A 90 18.54 24.88 -27.49
C PHE A 90 17.40 25.85 -27.11
N ALA A 91 16.60 25.51 -26.10
CA ALA A 91 15.55 26.38 -25.58
C ALA A 91 16.12 27.70 -25.03
N ALA A 92 17.27 27.67 -24.35
CA ALA A 92 17.92 28.87 -23.82
C ALA A 92 18.40 29.79 -24.94
N LEU A 93 19.02 29.23 -25.99
CA LEU A 93 19.44 30.00 -27.17
C LEU A 93 18.25 30.64 -27.88
N LEU A 94 17.14 29.91 -28.05
CA LEU A 94 15.91 30.47 -28.63
C LEU A 94 15.31 31.55 -27.74
N ALA A 95 15.23 31.35 -26.42
CA ALA A 95 14.74 32.36 -25.49
C ALA A 95 15.55 33.66 -25.59
N VAL A 96 16.88 33.57 -25.65
CA VAL A 96 17.77 34.73 -25.81
C VAL A 96 17.58 35.38 -27.18
N GLY A 97 17.52 34.59 -28.27
CA GLY A 97 17.33 35.11 -29.62
C GLY A 97 16.01 35.89 -29.77
N PHE A 98 14.90 35.32 -29.30
CA PHE A 98 13.61 35.99 -29.29
C PHE A 98 13.57 37.18 -28.32
N GLY A 99 14.29 37.13 -27.20
CA GLY A 99 14.43 38.27 -26.29
C GLY A 99 15.17 39.45 -26.93
N ILE A 100 16.25 39.19 -27.67
CA ILE A 100 16.98 40.20 -28.44
C ILE A 100 16.09 40.78 -29.55
N TRP A 101 15.34 39.93 -30.26
CA TRP A 101 14.44 40.38 -31.31
C TRP A 101 13.31 41.27 -30.75
N THR A 102 12.72 40.86 -29.64
CA THR A 102 11.73 41.64 -28.89
C THR A 102 12.28 43.02 -28.55
N TYR A 103 13.50 43.08 -28.01
CA TYR A 103 14.17 44.32 -27.64
C TYR A 103 14.38 45.25 -28.85
N SER A 104 14.82 44.72 -30.00
CA SER A 104 15.00 45.53 -31.22
C SER A 104 13.69 46.13 -31.70
N LEU A 105 12.60 45.35 -31.75
CA LEU A 105 11.29 45.83 -32.19
C LEU A 105 10.73 46.91 -31.26
N ASP A 106 10.91 46.74 -29.96
CA ASP A 106 10.51 47.74 -28.97
C ASP A 106 11.32 49.04 -29.12
N HIS A 107 12.64 48.92 -29.32
CA HIS A 107 13.53 50.06 -29.53
C HIS A 107 13.20 50.86 -30.79
N ASP A 108 12.79 50.19 -31.86
CA ASP A 108 12.42 50.81 -33.15
C ASP A 108 10.98 51.37 -33.16
N GLY A 109 10.26 51.31 -32.02
CA GLY A 109 8.92 51.87 -31.85
C GLY A 109 7.77 50.95 -32.28
N PHE A 110 8.04 49.68 -32.61
CA PHE A 110 7.06 48.68 -33.03
C PHE A 110 6.52 47.87 -31.84
N VAL A 111 6.02 48.57 -30.81
CA VAL A 111 5.63 47.98 -29.51
C VAL A 111 4.61 46.83 -29.65
N TRP A 112 3.64 46.94 -30.55
CA TRP A 112 2.63 45.87 -30.73
C TRP A 112 3.20 44.59 -31.34
N TYR A 113 4.24 44.70 -32.18
CA TYR A 113 4.87 43.55 -32.81
C TYR A 113 5.90 42.87 -31.89
N SER A 114 6.40 43.56 -30.85
CA SER A 114 7.34 42.98 -29.88
C SER A 114 6.68 41.99 -28.90
N VAL A 115 5.35 42.07 -28.71
CA VAL A 115 4.59 41.17 -27.82
C VAL A 115 4.72 39.70 -28.25
N PHE A 116 4.68 39.42 -29.55
CA PHE A 116 4.75 38.06 -30.07
C PHE A 116 6.10 37.37 -29.76
N PRO A 117 7.27 37.91 -30.14
CA PRO A 117 8.55 37.30 -29.79
C PRO A 117 8.79 37.28 -28.28
N ALA A 118 8.26 38.25 -27.50
CA ALA A 118 8.37 38.25 -26.05
C ALA A 118 7.68 37.03 -25.44
N LEU A 119 6.46 36.73 -25.90
CA LEU A 119 5.70 35.57 -25.44
C LEU A 119 6.41 34.26 -25.78
N VAL A 120 6.99 34.16 -26.99
CA VAL A 120 7.76 32.98 -27.40
C VAL A 120 8.99 32.79 -26.51
N ALA A 121 9.74 33.86 -26.22
CA ALA A 121 10.87 33.81 -25.29
C ALA A 121 10.45 33.34 -23.89
N LEU A 122 9.32 33.85 -23.38
CA LEU A 122 8.76 33.45 -22.09
C LEU A 122 8.39 31.96 -22.06
N LEU A 123 7.76 31.44 -23.12
CA LEU A 123 7.41 30.02 -23.22
C LEU A 123 8.65 29.11 -23.18
N PHE A 124 9.75 29.51 -23.80
CA PHE A 124 11.02 28.78 -23.69
C PHE A 124 11.58 28.80 -22.27
N LEU A 125 11.51 29.93 -21.56
CA LEU A 125 11.91 30.00 -20.15
C LEU A 125 11.04 29.10 -19.26
N ILE A 126 9.72 29.07 -19.48
CA ILE A 126 8.80 28.17 -18.77
C ILE A 126 9.13 26.70 -19.09
N SER A 127 9.45 26.39 -20.35
CA SER A 127 9.86 25.04 -20.76
C SER A 127 11.14 24.59 -20.05
N ILE A 128 12.16 25.46 -19.98
CA ILE A 128 13.39 25.21 -19.23
C ILE A 128 13.07 24.96 -17.75
N ALA A 129 12.24 25.81 -17.13
CA ALA A 129 11.83 25.62 -15.74
C ALA A 129 11.12 24.26 -15.53
N GLY A 130 10.21 23.88 -16.43
CA GLY A 130 9.55 22.58 -16.40
C GLY A 130 10.51 21.40 -16.48
N GLN A 131 11.55 21.48 -17.33
CA GLN A 131 12.57 20.43 -17.44
C GLN A 131 13.41 20.26 -16.15
N PHE A 132 13.64 21.33 -15.39
CA PHE A 132 14.33 21.26 -14.10
C PHE A 132 13.43 20.77 -12.94
N MET A 133 12.12 20.88 -13.10
CA MET A 133 11.12 20.46 -12.10
C MET A 133 10.61 19.03 -12.33
N ASN A 134 10.83 18.46 -13.51
CA ASN A 134 10.36 17.11 -13.84
C ASN A 134 11.08 16.04 -13.00
N ARG A 135 10.31 15.26 -12.25
CA ARG A 135 10.79 14.05 -11.55
C ARG A 135 10.44 12.84 -12.39
N GLU A 136 11.29 11.81 -12.39
CA GLU A 136 10.91 10.54 -13.03
C GLU A 136 9.68 9.97 -12.31
N LEU A 137 8.64 9.69 -13.09
CA LEU A 137 7.65 8.71 -12.70
C LEU A 137 8.41 7.38 -12.57
N PRO A 138 8.18 6.61 -11.51
CA PRO A 138 8.93 5.39 -11.27
C PRO A 138 8.92 4.50 -12.51
N THR A 139 10.11 4.00 -12.86
CA THR A 139 10.33 3.11 -13.99
C THR A 139 9.48 1.84 -13.89
N SER A 140 9.33 1.15 -15.03
CA SER A 140 8.53 -0.06 -15.29
C SER A 140 8.64 -1.23 -14.31
N GLU A 141 9.48 -1.17 -13.27
CA GLU A 141 9.40 -2.08 -12.12
C GLU A 141 8.11 -1.87 -11.30
N GLN A 142 7.49 -0.68 -11.35
CA GLN A 142 6.14 -0.46 -10.81
C GLN A 142 5.02 -1.02 -11.69
N ALA A 143 5.31 -1.56 -12.89
CA ALA A 143 4.29 -2.07 -13.81
C ALA A 143 3.52 -3.30 -13.27
N GLY A 144 3.92 -3.85 -12.11
CA GLY A 144 3.21 -4.93 -11.42
C GLY A 144 2.59 -4.57 -10.07
N LEU A 145 2.67 -3.31 -9.62
CA LEU A 145 2.09 -2.91 -8.34
C LEU A 145 0.67 -2.35 -8.51
N PRO A 146 -0.24 -2.58 -7.54
CA PRO A 146 -1.57 -1.97 -7.56
C PRO A 146 -1.50 -0.45 -7.59
N VAL A 147 -2.50 0.21 -8.18
CA VAL A 147 -2.56 1.67 -8.28
C VAL A 147 -2.54 2.30 -6.88
N GLY A 148 -1.52 3.12 -6.60
CA GLY A 148 -1.33 3.77 -5.30
C GLY A 148 -0.54 2.95 -4.28
N ALA A 149 -0.02 1.78 -4.65
CA ALA A 149 0.92 1.03 -3.84
C ALA A 149 2.37 1.49 -4.03
N THR A 150 3.16 1.47 -2.95
CA THR A 150 4.60 1.74 -2.95
C THR A 150 5.35 0.51 -2.46
N PRO A 151 6.39 0.02 -3.15
CA PRO A 151 7.08 -1.20 -2.74
C PRO A 151 7.76 -1.06 -1.37
N LEU A 152 7.84 -2.16 -0.63
CA LEU A 152 8.49 -2.24 0.69
C LEU A 152 10.01 -2.40 0.53
N ARG A 153 10.43 -3.23 -0.43
CA ARG A 153 11.84 -3.35 -0.81
C ARG A 153 12.05 -2.54 -2.08
N SER A 154 12.74 -1.43 -1.93
CA SER A 154 13.28 -0.68 -3.06
C SER A 154 14.80 -0.84 -3.08
N GLY A 155 15.41 -0.67 -4.25
CA GLY A 155 16.87 -0.56 -4.35
C GLY A 155 17.46 0.64 -3.60
N SER A 156 16.64 1.52 -3.03
CA SER A 156 17.05 2.65 -2.21
C SER A 156 16.81 2.40 -0.72
N ALA A 157 17.79 2.76 0.10
CA ALA A 157 17.72 2.69 1.57
C ALA A 157 16.58 3.53 2.19
N GLU A 158 15.90 4.32 1.37
CA GLU A 158 14.99 5.38 1.79
C GLU A 158 13.55 4.91 1.82
N GLU A 159 13.15 4.12 0.82
CA GLU A 159 11.86 3.42 0.88
C GLU A 159 11.92 2.32 1.94
N GLU A 160 13.09 1.73 2.19
CA GLU A 160 13.28 0.80 3.31
C GLU A 160 13.11 1.50 4.67
N VAL A 161 13.75 2.65 4.88
CA VAL A 161 13.57 3.46 6.10
C VAL A 161 12.14 3.99 6.21
N ALA A 162 11.54 4.50 5.13
CA ALA A 162 10.15 4.96 5.12
C ALA A 162 9.19 3.80 5.44
N GLY A 163 9.47 2.61 4.92
CA GLY A 163 8.70 1.40 5.20
C GLY A 163 8.81 0.95 6.65
N GLN A 164 10.02 0.94 7.22
CA GLN A 164 10.23 0.64 8.64
C GLN A 164 9.60 1.69 9.55
N VAL A 165 9.72 2.98 9.22
CA VAL A 165 9.06 4.07 9.94
C VAL A 165 7.55 3.91 9.87
N GLN A 166 7.01 3.56 8.70
CA GLN A 166 5.57 3.39 8.53
C GLN A 166 5.05 2.14 9.25
N LEU A 167 5.83 1.05 9.28
CA LEU A 167 5.56 -0.14 10.09
C LEU A 167 5.59 0.20 11.60
N ALA A 168 6.57 0.99 12.04
CA ALA A 168 6.66 1.45 13.42
C ALA A 168 5.52 2.42 13.79
N ALA A 169 5.17 3.34 12.88
CA ALA A 169 4.13 4.35 13.07
C ALA A 169 2.71 3.76 12.94
N SER A 170 2.54 2.64 12.24
CA SER A 170 1.26 1.94 12.18
C SER A 170 0.93 1.28 13.52
N GLY A 171 1.92 1.09 14.39
CA GLY A 171 1.77 0.34 15.64
C GLY A 171 1.49 -1.14 15.38
N ALA A 172 1.95 -1.66 14.23
CA ALA A 172 1.78 -3.05 13.87
C ALA A 172 2.42 -3.93 14.95
N ASN A 173 1.58 -4.61 15.74
CA ASN A 173 2.04 -5.54 16.75
C ASN A 173 2.64 -6.75 16.03
N THR A 174 3.95 -6.96 16.13
CA THR A 174 4.64 -8.11 15.51
C THR A 174 4.08 -9.45 16.01
N GLU A 175 3.44 -9.47 17.18
CA GLU A 175 2.74 -10.66 17.70
C GLU A 175 1.62 -11.13 16.77
N MET A 176 1.10 -10.29 15.87
CA MET A 176 0.10 -10.70 14.89
C MET A 176 0.63 -11.79 13.93
N PHE A 177 1.94 -11.80 13.67
CA PHE A 177 2.63 -12.81 12.86
C PHE A 177 3.19 -13.97 13.71
N ALA A 178 3.12 -13.88 15.04
CA ALA A 178 3.49 -15.00 15.88
C ALA A 178 2.56 -16.20 15.62
N ASP A 179 2.96 -17.39 16.07
CA ASP A 179 2.19 -18.58 15.78
C ASP A 179 0.74 -18.45 16.27
N THR A 180 0.50 -17.94 17.46
CA THR A 180 -0.86 -17.73 17.99
C THR A 180 -1.52 -16.43 17.53
N GLY A 181 -0.80 -15.60 16.75
CA GLY A 181 -1.32 -14.35 16.20
C GLY A 181 -2.30 -14.57 15.07
N GLN A 182 -3.16 -13.59 14.81
CA GLN A 182 -4.22 -13.72 13.81
C GLN A 182 -3.69 -13.97 12.39
N ILE A 183 -2.56 -13.37 12.00
CA ILE A 183 -1.94 -13.63 10.70
C ILE A 183 -1.27 -15.01 10.69
N GLY A 184 -0.56 -15.37 11.76
CA GLY A 184 0.08 -16.68 11.87
C GLY A 184 -0.91 -17.84 11.75
N VAL A 185 -2.06 -17.74 12.43
CA VAL A 185 -3.17 -18.69 12.34
C VAL A 185 -3.73 -18.74 10.91
N ALA A 186 -4.00 -17.60 10.28
CA ALA A 186 -4.52 -17.54 8.92
C ALA A 186 -3.56 -18.19 7.90
N LEU A 187 -2.26 -17.93 8.00
CA LEU A 187 -1.24 -18.51 7.11
C LEU A 187 -1.12 -20.03 7.29
N ARG A 188 -1.15 -20.53 8.53
CA ARG A 188 -1.16 -21.99 8.77
C ARG A 188 -2.42 -22.64 8.24
N PHE A 189 -3.59 -22.06 8.49
CA PHE A 189 -4.85 -22.54 7.93
C PHE A 189 -4.76 -22.69 6.40
N ILE A 190 -4.25 -21.68 5.69
CA ILE A 190 -4.07 -21.76 4.24
C ILE A 190 -3.07 -22.84 3.84
N ASP A 191 -1.91 -22.90 4.48
CA ASP A 191 -0.88 -23.87 4.12
C ASP A 191 -1.34 -25.32 4.34
N GLU A 192 -2.03 -25.59 5.44
CA GLU A 192 -2.62 -26.91 5.74
C GLU A 192 -3.73 -27.27 4.73
N MET A 193 -4.62 -26.32 4.42
CA MET A 193 -5.67 -26.53 3.40
C MET A 193 -5.10 -26.77 2.01
N ARG A 194 -4.02 -26.06 1.64
CA ARG A 194 -3.32 -26.22 0.37
C ARG A 194 -2.65 -27.58 0.24
N ARG A 195 -2.15 -28.14 1.36
CA ARG A 195 -1.57 -29.48 1.41
C ARG A 195 -2.63 -30.59 1.42
N GLY A 196 -3.90 -30.24 1.59
CA GLY A 196 -5.01 -31.18 1.73
C GLY A 196 -5.17 -31.72 3.16
N ASP A 197 -4.46 -31.16 4.13
CA ASP A 197 -4.51 -31.55 5.55
C ASP A 197 -5.73 -30.90 6.25
N PHE A 198 -6.93 -31.14 5.72
CA PHE A 198 -8.16 -30.45 6.13
C PHE A 198 -8.45 -30.56 7.64
N GLU A 199 -8.31 -31.77 8.22
CA GLU A 199 -8.54 -31.99 9.66
C GLU A 199 -7.56 -31.21 10.56
N LEU A 200 -6.35 -30.95 10.07
CA LEU A 200 -5.39 -30.11 10.79
C LEU A 200 -5.83 -28.65 10.72
N ALA A 201 -6.25 -28.20 9.53
CA ALA A 201 -6.75 -26.86 9.29
C ALA A 201 -7.98 -26.53 10.14
N LEU A 202 -8.86 -27.50 10.40
CA LEU A 202 -10.04 -27.29 11.24
C LEU A 202 -9.70 -26.88 12.67
N LYS A 203 -8.48 -27.12 13.17
CA LYS A 203 -8.05 -26.64 14.49
C LYS A 203 -7.88 -25.13 14.55
N HIS A 204 -7.67 -24.49 13.39
CA HIS A 204 -7.54 -23.05 13.24
C HIS A 204 -8.85 -22.41 12.76
N ALA A 205 -9.92 -23.18 12.58
CA ALA A 205 -11.18 -22.70 12.04
C ALA A 205 -12.26 -22.59 13.12
N ASP A 206 -13.18 -21.66 12.91
CA ASP A 206 -14.34 -21.48 13.76
C ASP A 206 -15.35 -22.63 13.58
N ASN A 207 -15.92 -23.14 14.67
CA ASN A 207 -16.99 -24.16 14.60
C ASN A 207 -18.18 -23.69 13.75
N ASN A 208 -18.51 -22.40 13.81
CA ASN A 208 -19.57 -21.81 13.00
C ASN A 208 -19.20 -21.77 11.51
N TRP A 209 -17.91 -21.55 11.19
CA TRP A 209 -17.41 -21.62 9.82
C TRP A 209 -17.57 -23.03 9.26
N LEU A 210 -17.14 -24.05 10.01
CA LEU A 210 -17.25 -25.46 9.62
C LEU A 210 -18.71 -25.86 9.40
N ARG A 211 -19.61 -25.47 10.32
CA ARG A 211 -21.05 -25.74 10.17
C ARG A 211 -21.60 -25.16 8.87
N CYS A 212 -21.27 -23.91 8.55
CA CYS A 212 -21.68 -23.28 7.30
C CYS A 212 -21.11 -24.00 6.06
N ARG A 213 -19.86 -24.48 6.10
CA ARG A 213 -19.28 -25.27 4.99
C ARG A 213 -20.05 -26.58 4.78
N VAL A 214 -20.29 -27.33 5.84
CA VAL A 214 -21.06 -28.60 5.79
C VAL A 214 -22.47 -28.35 5.25
N GLN A 215 -23.18 -27.33 5.77
CA GLN A 215 -24.52 -26.98 5.31
C GLN A 215 -24.53 -26.55 3.84
N SER A 216 -23.53 -25.77 3.40
CA SER A 216 -23.38 -25.38 1.99
C SER A 216 -23.16 -26.59 1.08
N TRP A 217 -22.35 -27.56 1.52
CA TRP A 217 -22.09 -28.77 0.75
C TRP A 217 -23.33 -29.66 0.68
N LEU A 218 -24.02 -29.89 1.80
CA LEU A 218 -25.28 -30.64 1.83
C LEU A 218 -26.36 -29.97 0.96
N TRP A 219 -26.49 -28.65 1.03
CA TRP A 219 -27.40 -27.87 0.19
C TRP A 219 -27.12 -28.03 -1.31
N ASN A 220 -25.85 -28.00 -1.70
CA ASN A 220 -25.45 -28.19 -3.10
C ASN A 220 -25.61 -29.65 -3.58
N ASN A 221 -25.84 -30.60 -2.67
CA ASN A 221 -26.01 -32.03 -2.95
C ASN A 221 -27.39 -32.55 -2.49
N THR A 222 -28.41 -31.70 -2.43
CA THR A 222 -29.79 -32.07 -2.06
C THR A 222 -30.37 -33.19 -2.91
N SER A 223 -29.93 -33.34 -4.17
CA SER A 223 -30.29 -34.46 -5.03
C SER A 223 -29.89 -35.84 -4.47
N SER A 224 -28.86 -35.89 -3.61
CA SER A 224 -28.34 -37.12 -2.99
C SER A 224 -28.86 -37.31 -1.55
N PHE A 225 -29.10 -36.22 -0.82
CA PHE A 225 -29.46 -36.25 0.60
C PHE A 225 -30.96 -35.98 0.88
N GLY A 226 -31.73 -35.57 -0.12
CA GLY A 226 -33.13 -35.16 0.03
C GLY A 226 -33.32 -33.66 0.21
N GLU A 227 -34.58 -33.22 0.17
CA GLU A 227 -34.99 -31.80 0.29
C GLU A 227 -35.51 -31.44 1.69
N ASP A 228 -35.62 -32.40 2.62
CA ASP A 228 -36.09 -32.11 3.99
C ASP A 228 -35.00 -31.39 4.80
N LEU A 229 -35.21 -30.10 5.03
CA LEU A 229 -34.28 -29.23 5.76
C LEU A 229 -34.05 -29.68 7.21
N THR A 230 -35.02 -30.39 7.81
CA THR A 230 -34.91 -30.90 9.18
C THR A 230 -33.93 -32.07 9.25
N GLU A 231 -34.01 -32.96 8.26
CA GLU A 231 -33.08 -34.09 8.13
C GLU A 231 -31.68 -33.60 7.79
N LEU A 232 -31.55 -32.66 6.84
CA LEU A 232 -30.26 -32.04 6.50
C LEU A 232 -29.64 -31.32 7.70
N GLY A 233 -30.43 -30.62 8.50
CA GLY A 233 -29.97 -29.98 9.74
C GLY A 233 -29.43 -30.98 10.75
N SER A 234 -30.14 -32.09 10.94
CA SER A 234 -29.71 -33.17 11.84
C SER A 234 -28.42 -33.84 11.35
N LEU A 235 -28.30 -34.06 10.03
CA LEU A 235 -27.09 -34.60 9.42
C LEU A 235 -25.91 -33.63 9.55
N ALA A 236 -26.12 -32.33 9.32
CA ALA A 236 -25.08 -31.32 9.52
C ALA A 236 -24.56 -31.31 10.97
N ASP A 237 -25.46 -31.41 11.94
CA ASP A 237 -25.08 -31.46 13.37
C ASP A 237 -24.27 -32.72 13.70
N SER A 238 -24.64 -33.87 13.13
CA SER A 238 -23.89 -35.12 13.25
C SER A 238 -22.49 -35.03 12.64
N LEU A 239 -22.37 -34.47 11.43
CA LEU A 239 -21.09 -34.31 10.73
C LEU A 239 -20.14 -33.32 11.43
N VAL A 240 -20.68 -32.24 12.00
CA VAL A 240 -19.87 -31.24 12.73
C VAL A 240 -19.46 -31.77 14.11
N GLY A 241 -20.36 -32.45 14.81
CA GLY A 241 -20.12 -32.90 16.19
C GLY A 241 -19.29 -34.18 16.29
N VAL A 242 -19.66 -35.22 15.55
CA VAL A 242 -19.10 -36.58 15.68
C VAL A 242 -18.49 -37.14 14.40
N ARG A 243 -18.57 -36.41 13.28
CA ARG A 243 -18.06 -36.84 11.96
C ARG A 243 -18.78 -38.06 11.38
N GLU A 244 -20.04 -38.27 11.78
CA GLU A 244 -20.85 -39.39 11.28
C GLU A 244 -21.95 -38.92 10.33
N PRO A 245 -22.27 -39.70 9.28
CA PRO A 245 -21.61 -40.95 8.87
C PRO A 245 -20.20 -40.73 8.27
N GLU A 246 -19.26 -41.64 8.56
CA GLU A 246 -17.85 -41.54 8.13
C GLU A 246 -17.68 -41.39 6.60
N GLU A 247 -18.49 -42.10 5.81
CA GLU A 247 -18.45 -42.03 4.34
C GLU A 247 -18.83 -40.63 3.82
N VAL A 248 -19.86 -40.03 4.42
CA VAL A 248 -20.33 -38.68 4.07
C VAL A 248 -19.30 -37.65 4.50
N TRP A 249 -18.75 -37.78 5.71
CA TRP A 249 -17.71 -36.91 6.22
C TRP A 249 -16.45 -36.96 5.35
N SER A 250 -15.97 -38.16 5.02
CA SER A 250 -14.78 -38.37 4.18
C SER A 250 -14.97 -37.75 2.79
N SER A 251 -16.15 -37.94 2.19
CA SER A 251 -16.49 -37.34 0.90
C SER A 251 -16.51 -35.81 0.96
N PHE A 252 -17.08 -35.23 2.02
CA PHE A 252 -17.06 -33.78 2.25
C PHE A 252 -15.62 -33.27 2.36
N VAL A 253 -14.79 -33.90 3.19
CA VAL A 253 -13.39 -33.52 3.41
C VAL A 253 -12.58 -33.59 2.12
N GLU A 254 -12.73 -34.67 1.34
CA GLU A 254 -12.03 -34.83 0.06
C GLU A 254 -12.38 -33.71 -0.94
N VAL A 255 -13.68 -33.42 -1.10
CA VAL A 255 -14.16 -32.38 -2.03
C VAL A 255 -13.70 -30.99 -1.59
N GLU A 256 -13.80 -30.68 -0.30
CA GLU A 256 -13.38 -29.40 0.24
C GLU A 256 -11.86 -29.21 0.13
N ALA A 257 -11.08 -30.20 0.58
CA ALA A 257 -9.62 -30.15 0.49
C ALA A 257 -9.15 -29.95 -0.95
N ALA A 258 -9.72 -30.69 -1.91
CA ALA A 258 -9.41 -30.53 -3.32
C ALA A 258 -9.80 -29.14 -3.84
N SER A 259 -10.96 -28.62 -3.43
CA SER A 259 -11.44 -27.29 -3.83
C SER A 259 -10.50 -26.17 -3.33
N PHE A 260 -10.07 -26.24 -2.07
CA PHE A 260 -9.14 -25.26 -1.51
C PHE A 260 -7.74 -25.38 -2.09
N ALA A 261 -7.21 -26.61 -2.22
CA ALA A 261 -5.91 -26.84 -2.83
C ALA A 261 -5.86 -26.27 -4.26
N ASN A 262 -6.94 -26.41 -5.03
CA ASN A 262 -7.05 -25.84 -6.37
C ASN A 262 -7.18 -24.30 -6.33
N ALA A 263 -8.10 -23.77 -5.52
CA ALA A 263 -8.36 -22.33 -5.43
C ALA A 263 -7.13 -21.54 -4.93
N TRP A 264 -6.32 -22.14 -4.06
CA TRP A 264 -5.17 -21.49 -3.42
C TRP A 264 -3.82 -22.04 -3.88
N ALA A 265 -3.78 -22.79 -4.98
CA ALA A 265 -2.56 -23.41 -5.50
C ALA A 265 -1.41 -22.40 -5.71
N ASN A 266 -1.76 -21.17 -6.08
CA ASN A 266 -0.81 -20.09 -6.38
C ASN A 266 -0.37 -19.27 -5.16
N LEU A 267 -0.94 -19.54 -3.97
CA LEU A 267 -0.57 -18.85 -2.73
C LEU A 267 0.53 -19.64 -2.02
N THR A 268 1.78 -19.23 -2.24
CA THR A 268 2.93 -19.70 -1.47
C THR A 268 3.14 -18.81 -0.24
N PRO A 269 3.22 -19.35 0.98
CA PRO A 269 3.47 -18.55 2.20
C PRO A 269 4.72 -17.65 2.09
N ASP A 270 5.75 -18.12 1.38
CA ASP A 270 7.02 -17.39 1.20
C ASP A 270 6.92 -16.19 0.24
N ASP A 271 5.95 -16.21 -0.69
CA ASP A 271 5.75 -15.15 -1.68
C ASP A 271 4.51 -14.30 -1.40
N THR A 272 3.89 -14.48 -0.24
CA THR A 272 2.69 -13.73 0.18
C THR A 272 3.02 -12.78 1.32
N GLY A 273 2.36 -11.64 1.30
CA GLY A 273 2.39 -10.63 2.34
C GLY A 273 1.04 -10.63 3.02
N ALA A 274 1.06 -10.40 4.32
CA ALA A 274 -0.17 -10.32 5.08
C ALA A 274 -0.22 -8.99 5.82
N ALA A 275 -1.42 -8.43 5.91
CA ALA A 275 -1.72 -7.27 6.71
C ALA A 275 -3.06 -7.47 7.40
N SER A 276 -3.24 -6.92 8.61
CA SER A 276 -4.58 -6.77 9.19
C SER A 276 -4.98 -5.31 9.22
N ARG A 277 -6.29 -5.04 9.06
CA ARG A 277 -6.79 -3.67 8.96
C ARG A 277 -6.57 -2.91 10.27
N ARG A 278 -6.22 -1.63 10.16
CA ARG A 278 -6.11 -0.73 11.32
C ARG A 278 -7.45 -0.52 12.06
N ARG A 279 -8.59 -0.78 11.40
CA ARG A 279 -9.93 -0.69 12.01
C ARG A 279 -10.41 -2.08 12.35
N ARG A 280 -10.42 -2.40 13.65
CA ARG A 280 -11.09 -3.60 14.19
C ARG A 280 -12.55 -3.59 13.76
N MET A 281 -13.04 -4.69 13.21
CA MET A 281 -14.44 -4.85 12.78
C MET A 281 -15.36 -4.90 14.00
N SER A 282 -14.93 -5.64 15.02
CA SER A 282 -15.54 -5.72 16.36
C SER A 282 -14.44 -5.91 17.41
N ARG A 283 -14.81 -6.05 18.68
CA ARG A 283 -13.82 -6.25 19.76
C ARG A 283 -13.03 -7.56 19.60
N ASP A 284 -13.67 -8.56 19.02
CA ASP A 284 -13.23 -9.95 18.88
C ASP A 284 -12.93 -10.35 17.43
N CYS A 285 -13.25 -9.53 16.42
CA CYS A 285 -12.97 -9.85 15.02
C CYS A 285 -11.92 -8.92 14.39
N ASP A 286 -11.06 -9.52 13.58
CA ASP A 286 -10.06 -8.82 12.77
C ASP A 286 -10.10 -9.31 11.32
N LEU A 287 -9.71 -8.46 10.38
CA LEU A 287 -9.67 -8.80 8.97
C LEU A 287 -8.23 -8.92 8.52
N VAL A 288 -7.81 -10.13 8.16
CA VAL A 288 -6.51 -10.43 7.59
C VAL A 288 -6.62 -10.44 6.07
N ILE A 289 -5.74 -9.69 5.41
CA ILE A 289 -5.64 -9.63 3.96
C ILE A 289 -4.29 -10.22 3.59
N ILE A 290 -4.31 -11.25 2.76
CA ILE A 290 -3.13 -11.96 2.27
C ILE A 290 -3.03 -11.69 0.78
N VAL A 291 -1.85 -11.29 0.33
CA VAL A 291 -1.66 -10.78 -1.02
C VAL A 291 -0.35 -11.31 -1.59
N PRO A 292 -0.33 -11.79 -2.84
CA PRO A 292 0.93 -12.13 -3.49
C PRO A 292 1.82 -10.89 -3.60
N LEU A 293 3.06 -10.99 -3.14
CA LEU A 293 4.03 -9.89 -3.17
C LEU A 293 4.73 -9.78 -4.52
N GLY A 294 4.73 -10.88 -5.29
CA GLY A 294 5.53 -10.99 -6.51
C GLY A 294 6.99 -10.62 -6.25
N LYS A 295 7.62 -9.98 -7.23
CA LYS A 295 9.04 -9.58 -7.13
C LYS A 295 9.30 -8.40 -6.18
N SER A 296 8.26 -7.71 -5.71
CA SER A 296 8.40 -6.53 -4.86
C SER A 296 8.83 -6.84 -3.43
N GLY A 297 8.62 -8.08 -2.98
CA GLY A 297 8.89 -8.50 -1.60
C GLY A 297 8.05 -7.77 -0.54
N GLY A 298 7.02 -7.03 -0.95
CA GLY A 298 6.15 -6.24 -0.08
C GLY A 298 5.74 -4.92 -0.74
N TYR A 299 4.60 -4.37 -0.35
CA TYR A 299 4.23 -3.00 -0.69
C TYR A 299 3.25 -2.43 0.33
N PHE A 300 3.26 -1.10 0.46
CA PHE A 300 2.33 -0.33 1.27
C PHE A 300 1.26 0.29 0.40
N VAL A 301 0.09 0.46 0.99
CA VAL A 301 -1.05 1.12 0.37
C VAL A 301 -1.48 2.27 1.27
N MET A 302 -1.51 3.49 0.73
CA MET A 302 -1.83 4.70 1.48
C MET A 302 -3.32 5.06 1.48
N SER A 303 -4.10 4.42 0.61
CA SER A 303 -5.53 4.65 0.40
C SER A 303 -6.28 3.33 0.31
N ALA A 304 -7.62 3.36 0.27
CA ALA A 304 -8.39 2.19 -0.09
C ALA A 304 -8.08 1.81 -1.55
N THR A 305 -7.29 0.76 -1.74
CA THR A 305 -6.89 0.25 -3.06
C THR A 305 -7.37 -1.18 -3.19
N ALA A 306 -7.97 -1.50 -4.33
CA ALA A 306 -8.29 -2.88 -4.68
C ALA A 306 -6.98 -3.66 -4.90
N LEU A 307 -6.81 -4.74 -4.15
CA LEU A 307 -5.63 -5.60 -4.25
C LEU A 307 -5.99 -6.80 -5.12
N PRO A 308 -5.36 -6.95 -6.31
CA PRO A 308 -5.61 -8.09 -7.17
C PRO A 308 -5.16 -9.37 -6.48
N ASP A 309 -5.92 -10.45 -6.66
CA ASP A 309 -5.63 -11.78 -6.12
C ASP A 309 -5.41 -11.81 -4.60
N ALA A 310 -5.98 -10.83 -3.88
CA ALA A 310 -5.92 -10.78 -2.43
C ALA A 310 -6.97 -11.72 -1.82
N LEU A 311 -6.52 -12.59 -0.93
CA LEU A 311 -7.39 -13.40 -0.09
C LEU A 311 -7.72 -12.63 1.19
N THR A 312 -9.01 -12.47 1.46
CA THR A 312 -9.49 -11.81 2.67
C THR A 312 -10.04 -12.85 3.63
N ILE A 313 -9.49 -12.89 4.84
CA ILE A 313 -9.89 -13.81 5.90
C ILE A 313 -10.37 -13.02 7.11
N LEU A 314 -11.61 -13.27 7.51
CA LEU A 314 -12.14 -12.81 8.78
C LEU A 314 -11.67 -13.75 9.88
N MET A 315 -10.98 -13.18 10.85
CA MET A 315 -10.51 -13.84 12.06
C MET A 315 -11.44 -13.48 13.23
N ARG A 316 -11.72 -14.43 14.11
CA ARG A 316 -12.43 -14.21 15.38
C ARG A 316 -11.58 -14.74 16.54
N HIS A 317 -11.53 -13.97 17.63
CA HIS A 317 -10.89 -14.36 18.88
C HIS A 317 -11.95 -14.88 19.84
N ASP A 318 -11.88 -16.15 20.22
CA ASP A 318 -12.88 -16.79 21.10
C ASP A 318 -12.65 -16.52 22.60
N GLY A 319 -11.51 -15.91 22.95
CA GLY A 319 -11.08 -15.65 24.32
C GLY A 319 -9.75 -16.31 24.65
N GLU A 320 -9.40 -17.40 23.95
CA GLU A 320 -8.16 -18.14 24.13
C GLU A 320 -7.26 -18.05 22.90
N GLN A 321 -7.84 -18.10 21.70
CA GLN A 321 -7.09 -18.12 20.44
C GLN A 321 -7.82 -17.41 19.30
N TRP A 322 -7.07 -17.08 18.25
CA TRP A 322 -7.62 -16.64 16.98
C TRP A 322 -8.05 -17.84 16.14
N LEU A 323 -9.19 -17.71 15.48
CA LEU A 323 -9.77 -18.71 14.58
C LEU A 323 -10.24 -18.07 13.28
N VAL A 324 -10.20 -18.82 12.19
CA VAL A 324 -10.72 -18.44 10.88
C VAL A 324 -12.25 -18.53 10.90
N ALA A 325 -12.91 -17.38 10.88
CA ALA A 325 -14.37 -17.28 10.92
C ALA A 325 -15.01 -17.19 9.53
N ASN A 326 -14.31 -16.61 8.55
CA ASN A 326 -14.74 -16.58 7.15
C ASN A 326 -13.54 -16.37 6.23
N HIS A 327 -13.57 -16.92 5.01
CA HIS A 327 -12.56 -16.68 3.97
C HIS A 327 -13.15 -16.13 2.67
N LEU A 328 -14.47 -15.88 2.63
CA LEU A 328 -15.19 -15.36 1.46
C LEU A 328 -15.64 -13.91 1.62
N ALA A 329 -15.86 -13.46 2.86
CA ALA A 329 -16.39 -12.13 3.14
C ALA A 329 -15.89 -11.58 4.48
N ALA A 330 -16.18 -10.29 4.73
CA ALA A 330 -15.82 -9.60 5.96
C ALA A 330 -16.87 -9.76 7.08
N ALA A 331 -17.95 -10.50 6.85
CA ALA A 331 -19.01 -10.78 7.81
C ALA A 331 -18.92 -12.21 8.36
N LEU A 332 -19.38 -12.41 9.61
CA LEU A 332 -19.53 -13.75 10.16
C LEU A 332 -20.60 -14.51 9.36
N PRO A 333 -20.35 -15.76 8.94
CA PRO A 333 -21.35 -16.53 8.21
C PRO A 333 -22.49 -16.93 9.16
N ILE A 334 -23.70 -16.99 8.63
CA ILE A 334 -24.90 -17.38 9.40
C ILE A 334 -25.32 -18.79 8.94
N PRO A 335 -25.37 -19.78 9.85
CA PRO A 335 -25.85 -21.12 9.54
C PRO A 335 -27.28 -21.12 9.00
N GLY A 336 -27.56 -22.01 8.06
CA GLY A 336 -28.85 -22.15 7.40
C GLY A 336 -28.80 -23.06 6.18
N PHE A 337 -29.93 -23.22 5.50
CA PHE A 337 -30.05 -23.94 4.23
C PHE A 337 -30.75 -23.04 3.19
N PRO A 338 -30.01 -22.32 2.34
CA PRO A 338 -28.55 -22.23 2.30
C PRO A 338 -27.97 -21.37 3.44
N PRO A 339 -26.70 -21.56 3.82
CA PRO A 339 -26.01 -20.67 4.74
C PRO A 339 -25.75 -19.31 4.07
N VAL A 340 -25.66 -18.25 4.89
CA VAL A 340 -25.42 -16.89 4.41
C VAL A 340 -23.96 -16.52 4.69
N TRP A 341 -23.17 -16.35 3.63
CA TRP A 341 -21.73 -16.06 3.72
C TRP A 341 -21.39 -14.57 3.76
N TRP A 342 -22.32 -13.71 3.38
CA TRP A 342 -22.13 -12.26 3.26
C TRP A 342 -23.33 -11.49 3.81
N ASN A 343 -23.12 -10.24 4.21
CA ASN A 343 -24.23 -9.33 4.51
C ASN A 343 -24.68 -8.63 3.21
N VAL A 344 -25.99 -8.44 3.03
CA VAL A 344 -26.59 -7.86 1.81
C VAL A 344 -26.13 -6.41 1.53
N ASN A 345 -25.47 -5.77 2.51
CA ASN A 345 -24.91 -4.42 2.41
C ASN A 345 -23.37 -4.41 2.53
N ASP A 346 -22.67 -5.48 2.13
CA ASP A 346 -21.20 -5.49 2.14
C ASP A 346 -20.67 -4.67 0.94
N PRO A 347 -19.93 -3.56 1.16
CA PRO A 347 -19.38 -2.75 0.07
C PRO A 347 -18.40 -3.51 -0.82
N ALA A 348 -17.89 -4.68 -0.40
CA ALA A 348 -17.10 -5.56 -1.27
C ALA A 348 -17.93 -6.15 -2.42
N ILE A 349 -19.24 -6.37 -2.24
CA ILE A 349 -20.14 -6.89 -3.27
C ILE A 349 -20.49 -5.80 -4.29
N GLU A 350 -20.73 -4.56 -3.83
CA GLU A 350 -20.93 -3.42 -4.73
C GLU A 350 -19.72 -3.16 -5.65
N ALA A 351 -18.54 -3.65 -5.26
CA ALA A 351 -17.29 -3.50 -6.01
C ALA A 351 -16.98 -4.69 -6.95
N LEU A 352 -17.74 -5.79 -6.90
CA LEU A 352 -17.58 -6.89 -7.86
C LEU A 352 -18.12 -6.44 -9.23
N PRO A 353 -17.41 -6.72 -10.34
CA PRO A 353 -17.93 -6.43 -11.67
C PRO A 353 -19.23 -7.22 -11.88
N GLU A 354 -20.26 -6.58 -12.45
CA GLU A 354 -21.48 -7.26 -12.89
C GLU A 354 -21.08 -8.37 -13.87
N GLY A 355 -21.22 -9.62 -13.43
CA GLY A 355 -20.84 -10.83 -14.17
C GLY A 355 -21.93 -11.31 -15.12
#